data_AF-B7PI96-F1
#
_entry.id   AF-B7PI96-F1
#
_cell.length_a   1.000
_cell.length_b   1.000
_cell.length_c   1.000
_cell.angle_alpha   90.00
_cell.angle_beta   90.00
_cell.angle_gamma   90.00
#
_symmetry.space_group_name_H-M   'P 1'
#
loop_
_entity.id
_entity.type
_entity.pdbx_description
1 polymer ?
#
loop_
_entity_poly.entity_id
_entity_poly.type
_entity_poly.pdbx_seq_one_letter_code
_entity_poly.pdbx_strand_id
1 'polypeptide(L)'
;YEVEEVLCIEKRQDTFHFFIKWKGWSSKFNSWESEESVAHCMALVISYCIQSNSSYRFRLMRSAIREVCNRESPDVMVMSKLVGFKVPSNGHVSKKNLIDIRKTILEMLDLTDKCLSRKLEVLFGSWQNFLELVEARKEQAKVIADWEKYINKASEERCPLFVENYVDLETPPMPNDFVYLKLHPSPMNGLPLSHKRTAEE
;
A
#
# COMPACT_ATOMS: atom_id res chain seq x y z
N TYR A 1 20.37 19.15 -1.44
CA TYR A 1 20.31 19.61 -2.84
C TYR A 1 19.17 18.90 -3.55
N GLU A 2 18.61 19.47 -4.63
CA GLU A 2 17.55 18.82 -5.41
C GLU A 2 18.17 17.94 -6.51
N VAL A 3 17.69 16.71 -6.64
CA VAL A 3 18.12 15.78 -7.68
C VAL A 3 17.42 16.15 -8.99
N GLU A 4 18.19 16.28 -10.08
CA GLU A 4 17.68 16.51 -11.43
C GLU A 4 17.47 15.18 -12.15
N GLU A 5 18.46 14.28 -12.09
CA GLU A 5 18.43 13.00 -12.81
C GLU A 5 19.33 11.95 -12.14
N VAL A 6 18.93 10.68 -12.26
CA VAL A 6 19.79 9.53 -11.96
C VAL A 6 20.46 9.10 -13.25
N LEU A 7 21.79 9.26 -13.34
CA LEU A 7 22.56 9.00 -14.55
C LEU A 7 23.07 7.55 -14.63
N CYS A 8 23.34 6.94 -13.47
CA CYS A 8 23.86 5.58 -13.39
C CYS A 8 23.48 4.92 -12.06
N ILE A 9 23.28 3.60 -12.10
CA ILE A 9 23.20 2.77 -10.90
C ILE A 9 24.23 1.66 -11.02
N GLU A 10 25.15 1.60 -10.06
CA GLU A 10 26.23 0.62 -10.05
C GLU A 10 26.22 -0.18 -8.75
N LYS A 11 26.44 -1.49 -8.86
CA LYS A 11 26.61 -2.38 -7.69
C LYS A 11 28.11 -2.50 -7.35
N ARG A 12 28.51 -2.03 -6.18
CA ARG A 12 29.88 -2.12 -5.63
C ARG A 12 29.86 -2.89 -4.30
N GLN A 13 30.58 -4.01 -4.21
CA GLN A 13 30.71 -4.80 -2.97
C GLN A 13 29.37 -5.04 -2.24
N ASP A 14 28.36 -5.48 -3.01
CA ASP A 14 26.98 -5.74 -2.56
C ASP A 14 26.10 -4.54 -2.19
N THR A 15 26.63 -3.32 -2.31
CA THR A 15 25.89 -2.07 -2.14
C THR A 15 25.62 -1.40 -3.49
N PHE A 16 24.52 -0.66 -3.59
CA PHE A 16 24.20 0.12 -4.79
C PHE A 16 24.58 1.58 -4.58
N HIS A 17 25.19 2.16 -5.59
CA HIS A 17 25.54 3.57 -5.66
C HIS A 17 24.86 4.20 -6.86
N PHE A 18 24.49 5.47 -6.72
CA PHE A 18 23.68 6.20 -7.68
C PHE A 18 24.46 7.43 -8.15
N PHE A 19 24.76 7.53 -9.44
CA PHE A 19 25.42 8.71 -9.98
C PHE A 19 24.38 9.78 -10.28
N ILE A 20 24.44 10.88 -9.56
CA ILE A 20 23.39 11.90 -9.52
C ILE A 20 23.79 13.15 -10.29
N LYS A 21 22.87 13.64 -11.13
CA LYS A 21 22.88 15.01 -11.65
C LYS A 21 22.11 15.91 -10.69
N TRP A 22 22.77 16.96 -10.21
CA TRP A 22 22.17 17.94 -9.30
C TRP A 22 21.54 19.11 -10.06
N LYS A 23 20.35 19.53 -9.62
CA LYS A 23 19.59 20.59 -10.27
C LYS A 23 20.29 21.95 -10.16
N GLY A 24 20.50 22.60 -11.30
CA GLY A 24 21.16 23.91 -11.37
C GLY A 24 22.69 23.88 -11.20
N TRP A 25 23.28 22.68 -11.03
CA TRP A 25 24.73 22.51 -10.98
C TRP A 25 25.24 21.96 -12.31
N SER A 26 26.47 22.32 -12.70
CA SER A 26 27.09 21.71 -13.88
C SER A 26 27.53 20.27 -13.60
N SER A 27 27.71 19.48 -14.66
CA SER A 27 28.05 18.04 -14.57
C SER A 27 29.33 17.72 -13.79
N LYS A 28 30.22 18.69 -13.60
CA LYS A 28 31.43 18.55 -12.77
C LYS A 28 31.14 18.30 -11.29
N PHE A 29 29.92 18.63 -10.84
CA PHE A 29 29.47 18.41 -9.46
C PHE A 29 28.66 17.12 -9.29
N ASN A 30 28.45 16.36 -10.37
CA ASN A 30 27.78 15.08 -10.26
C ASN A 30 28.56 14.18 -9.29
N SER A 31 27.84 13.51 -8.41
CA SER A 31 28.42 12.69 -7.34
C SER A 31 27.77 11.32 -7.28
N TRP A 32 28.51 10.37 -6.71
CA TRP A 32 27.97 9.06 -6.36
C TRP A 32 27.35 9.15 -4.96
N GLU A 33 26.08 8.80 -4.89
CA GLU A 33 25.27 8.83 -3.66
C GLU A 33 24.91 7.41 -3.22
N SER A 34 24.63 7.24 -1.93
CA SER A 34 24.17 5.97 -1.36
C SER A 34 22.65 5.79 -1.54
N GLU A 35 22.16 4.60 -1.23
CA GLU A 35 20.73 4.29 -1.23
C GLU A 35 19.94 5.17 -0.24
N GLU A 36 20.54 5.48 0.91
CA GLU A 36 19.96 6.36 1.92
C GLU A 36 19.85 7.81 1.41
N SER A 37 20.87 8.31 0.72
CA SER A 37 20.87 9.66 0.13
C SER A 37 19.75 9.85 -0.90
N VAL A 38 19.39 8.79 -1.65
CA VAL A 38 18.39 8.86 -2.74
C VAL A 38 16.99 8.42 -2.31
N ALA A 39 16.77 8.10 -1.03
CA ALA A 39 15.49 7.59 -0.52
C ALA A 39 14.30 8.53 -0.79
N HIS A 40 14.56 9.83 -0.95
CA HIS A 40 13.54 10.85 -1.23
C HIS A 40 13.29 11.11 -2.72
N CYS A 41 14.00 10.44 -3.63
CA CYS A 41 13.84 10.59 -5.08
C CYS A 41 13.65 9.23 -5.79
N MET A 42 13.04 8.25 -5.11
CA MET A 42 12.84 6.90 -5.64
C MET A 42 12.09 6.86 -6.98
N ALA A 43 11.24 7.84 -7.29
CA ALA A 43 10.59 7.94 -8.60
C ALA A 43 11.61 8.06 -9.76
N LEU A 44 12.68 8.83 -9.59
CA LEU A 44 13.76 8.97 -10.58
C LEU A 44 14.59 7.69 -10.65
N VAL A 45 14.86 7.06 -9.51
CA VAL A 45 15.57 5.77 -9.43
C VAL A 45 14.80 4.67 -10.17
N ILE A 46 13.50 4.55 -9.92
CA ILE A 46 12.61 3.59 -10.58
C ILE A 46 12.59 3.86 -12.09
N SER A 47 12.45 5.13 -12.50
CA SER A 47 12.46 5.53 -13.91
C SER A 47 13.75 5.09 -14.61
N TYR A 48 14.91 5.33 -13.99
CA TYR A 48 16.18 4.86 -14.50
C TYR A 48 16.25 3.33 -14.57
N CYS A 49 15.78 2.61 -13.55
CA CYS A 49 15.75 1.14 -13.55
C CYS A 49 14.92 0.57 -14.71
N ILE A 50 13.81 1.21 -15.05
CA ILE A 50 12.96 0.83 -16.18
C ILE A 50 13.72 1.01 -17.50
N GLN A 51 14.33 2.18 -17.70
CA GLN A 51 15.00 2.54 -18.95
C GLN A 51 16.27 1.71 -19.19
N SER A 52 17.05 1.47 -18.14
CA SER A 52 18.35 0.78 -18.23
C SER A 52 18.28 -0.73 -17.98
N ASN A 53 17.10 -1.26 -17.60
CA ASN A 53 16.95 -2.62 -17.07
C ASN A 53 17.96 -2.93 -15.94
N SER A 54 18.20 -1.95 -15.07
CA SER A 54 19.15 -2.07 -13.95
C SER A 54 18.80 -3.24 -13.03
N SER A 55 19.82 -3.95 -12.56
CA SER A 55 19.67 -5.04 -11.58
C SER A 55 19.15 -4.57 -10.22
N TYR A 56 19.18 -3.27 -9.94
CA TYR A 56 18.61 -2.69 -8.73
C TYR A 56 17.09 -2.93 -8.62
N ARG A 57 16.39 -3.18 -9.73
CA ARG A 57 14.97 -3.56 -9.71
C ARG A 57 14.66 -4.78 -8.84
N PHE A 58 15.59 -5.74 -8.74
CA PHE A 58 15.41 -6.91 -7.87
C PHE A 58 15.46 -6.52 -6.39
N ARG A 59 16.29 -5.54 -6.02
CA ARG A 59 16.35 -5.00 -4.66
C ARG A 59 15.05 -4.27 -4.32
N LEU A 60 14.51 -3.48 -5.25
CA LEU A 60 13.19 -2.84 -5.11
C LEU A 60 12.08 -3.86 -4.88
N MET A 61 12.00 -4.89 -5.74
CA MET A 61 11.00 -5.95 -5.62
C MET A 61 11.08 -6.67 -4.26
N ARG A 62 12.28 -7.02 -3.81
CA ARG A 62 12.50 -7.68 -2.52
C ARG A 62 12.14 -6.77 -1.35
N SER A 63 12.46 -5.48 -1.46
CA SER A 63 12.09 -4.48 -0.46
C SER A 63 10.57 -4.39 -0.32
N ALA A 64 9.85 -4.25 -1.44
CA ALA A 64 8.39 -4.19 -1.46
C ALA A 64 7.73 -5.46 -0.90
N ILE A 65 8.26 -6.65 -1.21
CA ILE A 65 7.76 -7.91 -0.61
C ILE A 65 7.94 -7.91 0.91
N ARG A 66 9.11 -7.49 1.41
CA ARG A 66 9.36 -7.40 2.86
C ARG A 66 8.44 -6.38 3.51
N GLU A 67 8.23 -5.23 2.87
CA GLU A 67 7.31 -4.20 3.37
C GLU A 67 5.90 -4.79 3.53
N VAL A 68 5.37 -5.45 2.50
CA VAL A 68 4.06 -6.10 2.55
C VAL A 68 3.94 -7.10 3.70
N CYS A 69 4.97 -7.93 3.93
CA CYS A 69 4.96 -8.93 5.00
C CYS A 69 5.00 -8.33 6.42
N ASN A 70 5.77 -7.25 6.58
CA ASN A 70 6.13 -6.69 7.89
C ASN A 70 5.20 -5.57 8.36
N ARG A 71 4.22 -5.16 7.54
CA ARG A 71 3.19 -4.21 7.96
C ARG A 71 2.41 -4.73 9.17
N GLU A 72 2.14 -3.81 10.11
CA GLU A 72 1.32 -4.06 11.30
C GLU A 72 -0.07 -4.57 10.89
N SER A 73 -0.70 -3.87 9.94
CA SER A 73 -1.90 -4.34 9.24
C SER A 73 -1.50 -5.01 7.91
N PRO A 74 -1.58 -6.35 7.80
CA PRO A 74 -1.16 -7.05 6.59
C PRO A 74 -2.02 -6.69 5.38
N ASP A 75 -1.37 -6.46 4.24
CA ASP A 75 -2.08 -6.24 2.98
C ASP A 75 -2.58 -7.58 2.42
N VAL A 76 -3.74 -8.02 2.89
CA VAL A 76 -4.33 -9.32 2.54
C VAL A 76 -4.51 -9.47 1.02
N MET A 77 -4.80 -8.39 0.29
CA MET A 77 -4.96 -8.41 -1.16
C MET A 77 -3.65 -8.82 -1.84
N VAL A 78 -2.57 -8.07 -1.59
CA VAL A 78 -1.27 -8.33 -2.21
C VAL A 78 -0.71 -9.66 -1.73
N MET A 79 -0.82 -9.96 -0.43
CA MET A 79 -0.33 -11.20 0.16
C MET A 79 -1.02 -12.43 -0.42
N SER A 80 -2.36 -12.40 -0.52
CA SER A 80 -3.12 -13.53 -1.07
C SER A 80 -2.76 -13.74 -2.54
N LYS A 81 -2.61 -12.66 -3.31
CA LYS A 81 -2.20 -12.72 -4.71
C LYS A 81 -0.79 -13.30 -4.89
N LEU A 82 0.17 -12.92 -4.04
CA LEU A 82 1.55 -13.44 -4.07
C LEU A 82 1.64 -14.97 -3.92
N VAL A 83 0.74 -15.55 -3.13
CA VAL A 83 0.72 -16.99 -2.83
C VAL A 83 -0.39 -17.75 -3.57
N GLY A 84 -1.21 -17.06 -4.37
CA GLY A 84 -2.37 -17.64 -5.06
C GLY A 84 -3.49 -18.09 -4.10
N PHE A 85 -3.57 -17.52 -2.90
CA PHE A 85 -4.64 -17.78 -1.95
C PHE A 85 -5.93 -17.09 -2.42
N LYS A 86 -7.04 -17.82 -2.39
CA LYS A 86 -8.36 -17.27 -2.72
C LYS A 86 -9.04 -16.82 -1.44
N VAL A 87 -9.24 -15.51 -1.31
CA VAL A 87 -10.01 -14.94 -0.20
C VAL A 87 -11.46 -15.44 -0.31
N PRO A 88 -12.05 -15.97 0.77
CA PRO A 88 -13.45 -16.40 0.77
C PRO A 88 -14.42 -15.25 0.44
N SER A 89 -15.61 -15.58 -0.07
CA SER A 89 -16.62 -14.57 -0.46
C SER A 89 -17.12 -13.72 0.71
N ASN A 90 -17.01 -14.22 1.94
CA ASN A 90 -17.33 -13.46 3.15
C ASN A 90 -16.19 -12.55 3.63
N GLY A 91 -15.08 -12.45 2.89
CA GLY A 91 -13.91 -11.62 3.20
C GLY A 91 -13.04 -12.14 4.35
N HIS A 92 -13.51 -13.13 5.12
CA HIS A 92 -12.84 -13.54 6.35
C HIS A 92 -11.58 -14.38 6.07
N VAL A 93 -10.43 -13.90 6.55
CA VAL A 93 -9.17 -14.64 6.55
C VAL A 93 -8.73 -14.91 7.99
N SER A 94 -8.62 -16.18 8.36
CA SER A 94 -8.23 -16.57 9.72
C SER A 94 -6.79 -16.15 10.04
N LYS A 95 -6.49 -15.92 11.32
CA LYS A 95 -5.12 -15.64 11.78
C LYS A 95 -4.11 -16.72 11.36
N LYS A 96 -4.53 -17.99 11.41
CA LYS A 96 -3.71 -19.12 10.95
C LYS A 96 -3.37 -18.98 9.47
N ASN A 97 -4.37 -18.71 8.63
CA ASN A 97 -4.14 -18.50 7.19
C ASN A 97 -3.18 -17.32 6.95
N LEU A 98 -3.33 -16.20 7.68
CA LEU A 98 -2.42 -15.07 7.54
C LEU A 98 -0.97 -15.43 7.91
N ILE A 99 -0.76 -16.24 8.95
CA ILE A 99 0.57 -16.75 9.33
C ILE A 99 1.14 -17.65 8.23
N ASP A 100 0.34 -18.57 7.72
CA ASP A 100 0.76 -19.49 6.65
C ASP A 100 1.11 -18.72 5.36
N ILE A 101 0.27 -17.75 4.98
CA ILE A 101 0.53 -16.86 3.84
C ILE A 101 1.84 -16.09 4.04
N ARG A 102 2.05 -15.47 5.22
CA ARG A 102 3.30 -14.75 5.52
C ARG A 102 4.51 -15.66 5.38
N LYS A 103 4.44 -16.88 5.93
CA LYS A 103 5.54 -17.85 5.84
C LYS A 103 5.89 -18.16 4.38
N THR A 104 4.89 -18.45 3.55
CA THR A 104 5.11 -18.72 2.12
C THR A 104 5.70 -17.52 1.37
N ILE A 105 5.30 -16.28 1.71
CA ILE A 105 5.90 -15.09 1.09
C ILE A 105 7.36 -14.91 1.52
N LEU A 106 7.70 -15.19 2.79
CA LEU A 106 9.09 -15.13 3.24
C LEU A 106 9.96 -16.17 2.53
N GLU A 107 9.46 -17.39 2.31
CA GLU A 107 10.13 -18.41 1.49
C GLU A 107 10.33 -17.96 0.02
N MET A 108 9.47 -17.07 -0.51
CA MET A 108 9.68 -16.48 -1.84
C MET A 108 10.92 -15.58 -1.90
N LEU A 109 11.39 -15.03 -0.77
CA LEU A 109 12.62 -14.25 -0.73
C LEU A 109 13.87 -15.12 -0.92
N ASP A 110 13.76 -16.44 -0.85
CA ASP A 110 14.89 -17.35 -1.13
C ASP A 110 15.01 -17.68 -2.63
N LEU A 111 14.03 -17.29 -3.43
CA LEU A 111 14.09 -17.46 -4.89
C LEU A 111 15.23 -16.63 -5.48
N THR A 112 15.81 -17.13 -6.58
CA THR A 112 16.72 -16.32 -7.41
C THR A 112 15.99 -15.11 -7.99
N ASP A 113 16.71 -14.02 -8.24
CA ASP A 113 16.16 -12.77 -8.78
C ASP A 113 15.36 -12.98 -10.08
N LYS A 114 15.84 -13.86 -10.97
CA LYS A 114 15.16 -14.22 -12.22
C LYS A 114 13.82 -14.93 -11.96
N CYS A 115 13.81 -15.90 -11.05
CA CYS A 115 12.60 -16.64 -10.69
C CYS A 115 11.57 -15.72 -10.02
N LEU A 116 12.02 -14.86 -9.10
CA LEU A 116 11.17 -13.90 -8.44
C LEU A 116 10.54 -12.92 -9.44
N SER A 117 11.34 -12.38 -10.36
CA SER A 117 10.87 -11.47 -11.41
C SER A 117 9.82 -12.10 -12.31
N ARG A 118 10.05 -13.33 -12.77
CA ARG A 118 9.06 -14.04 -13.60
C ARG A 118 7.76 -14.28 -12.83
N LYS A 119 7.85 -14.63 -11.54
CA LYS A 119 6.66 -14.83 -10.70
C LYS A 119 5.86 -13.54 -10.54
N LEU A 120 6.52 -12.40 -10.28
CA LEU A 120 5.83 -11.12 -10.19
C LEU A 120 5.23 -10.69 -11.53
N GLU A 121 5.92 -10.95 -12.64
CA GLU A 121 5.39 -10.67 -13.99
C GLU A 121 4.11 -11.46 -14.28
N VAL A 122 4.07 -12.75 -13.95
CA VAL A 122 2.86 -13.59 -14.10
C VAL A 122 1.70 -13.08 -13.24
N LEU A 123 1.98 -12.63 -12.02
CA LEU A 123 0.94 -12.22 -11.07
C LEU A 123 0.44 -10.79 -11.30
N PHE A 124 1.34 -9.86 -11.63
CA PHE A 124 1.09 -8.42 -11.65
C PHE A 124 1.27 -7.79 -13.03
N GLY A 125 1.65 -8.57 -14.04
CA GLY A 125 1.91 -8.12 -15.41
C GLY A 125 3.33 -7.57 -15.59
N SER A 126 3.89 -6.92 -14.58
CA SER A 126 5.26 -6.42 -14.59
C SER A 126 5.75 -6.20 -13.15
N TRP A 127 7.07 -6.03 -12.97
CA TRP A 127 7.61 -5.66 -11.65
C TRP A 127 7.26 -4.22 -11.29
N GLN A 128 7.08 -3.34 -12.28
CA GLN A 128 6.66 -1.96 -12.10
C GLN A 128 5.24 -1.89 -11.53
N ASN A 129 4.30 -2.59 -12.17
CA ASN A 129 2.91 -2.67 -11.72
C ASN A 129 2.81 -3.21 -10.30
N PHE A 130 3.69 -4.15 -9.94
CA PHE A 130 3.78 -4.65 -8.56
C PHE A 130 4.20 -3.54 -7.58
N LEU A 131 5.25 -2.77 -7.87
CA LEU A 131 5.69 -1.68 -6.99
C LEU A 131 4.64 -0.58 -6.89
N GLU A 132 4.04 -0.18 -8.01
CA GLU A 132 2.97 0.81 -8.06
C GLU A 132 1.77 0.37 -7.22
N LEU A 133 1.38 -0.90 -7.32
CA LEU A 133 0.32 -1.47 -6.49
C LEU A 133 0.67 -1.43 -5.00
N VAL A 134 1.88 -1.83 -4.62
CA VAL A 134 2.30 -1.85 -3.20
C VAL A 134 2.29 -0.45 -2.59
N GLU A 135 2.71 0.57 -3.36
CA GLU A 135 2.68 1.96 -2.92
C GLU A 135 1.25 2.51 -2.89
N ALA A 136 0.43 2.24 -3.91
CA ALA A 136 -0.98 2.64 -3.92
C ALA A 136 -1.75 2.06 -2.71
N ARG A 137 -1.51 0.78 -2.39
CA ARG A 137 -2.10 0.10 -1.23
C ARG A 137 -1.61 0.67 0.10
N LYS A 138 -0.37 1.15 0.15
CA LYS A 138 0.18 1.83 1.33
C LYS A 138 -0.54 3.13 1.61
N GLU A 139 -0.74 3.96 0.58
CA GLU A 139 -1.48 5.22 0.71
C GLU A 139 -2.95 4.96 1.03
N GLN A 140 -3.59 4.00 0.36
CA GLN A 140 -4.96 3.58 0.67
C GLN A 140 -5.11 3.15 2.14
N ALA A 141 -4.17 2.36 2.67
CA ALA A 141 -4.20 1.94 4.07
C ALA A 141 -4.14 3.11 5.06
N LYS A 142 -3.41 4.19 4.74
CA LYS A 142 -3.41 5.42 5.56
C LYS A 142 -4.78 6.09 5.53
N VAL A 143 -5.38 6.24 4.35
CA VAL A 143 -6.71 6.84 4.20
C VAL A 143 -7.77 6.03 4.94
N ILE A 144 -7.74 4.70 4.83
CA ILE A 144 -8.64 3.80 5.57
C ILE A 144 -8.45 3.97 7.07
N ALA A 145 -7.22 3.99 7.57
CA ALA A 145 -6.95 4.17 9.00
C ALA A 145 -7.44 5.52 9.53
N ASP A 146 -7.30 6.59 8.77
CA ASP A 146 -7.79 7.91 9.16
C ASP A 146 -9.33 8.00 9.11
N TRP A 147 -9.95 7.35 8.13
CA TRP A 147 -11.40 7.25 8.06
C TRP A 147 -11.98 6.39 9.19
N GLU A 148 -11.34 5.27 9.54
CA GLU A 148 -11.71 4.45 10.68
C GLU A 148 -11.68 5.24 11.99
N LYS A 149 -10.63 6.05 12.21
CA LYS A 149 -10.56 6.96 13.37
C LYS A 149 -11.71 7.97 13.37
N TYR A 150 -12.03 8.55 12.20
CA TYR A 150 -13.11 9.51 12.05
C TYR A 150 -14.47 8.90 12.43
N ILE A 151 -14.83 7.74 11.88
CA ILE A 151 -16.14 7.11 12.16
C ILE A 151 -16.23 6.65 13.62
N ASN A 152 -15.15 6.12 14.20
CA ASN A 152 -15.14 5.70 15.59
C ASN A 152 -15.32 6.91 16.53
N LYS A 153 -14.66 8.04 16.24
CA LYS A 153 -14.86 9.30 16.97
C LYS A 153 -16.30 9.80 16.85
N ALA A 154 -16.90 9.73 15.67
CA ALA A 154 -18.29 10.17 15.44
C ALA A 154 -19.33 9.25 16.09
N SER A 155 -18.99 7.99 16.35
CA SER A 155 -19.93 7.00 16.87
C SER A 155 -20.25 7.12 18.38
N GLU A 156 -19.47 7.88 19.15
CA GLU A 156 -19.65 8.09 20.60
C GLU A 156 -19.94 6.81 21.43
N GLU A 157 -19.26 5.72 21.07
CA GLU A 157 -19.11 4.43 21.78
C GLU A 157 -20.29 3.42 21.86
N ARG A 158 -19.95 2.18 21.50
CA ARG A 158 -20.06 0.95 22.32
C ARG A 158 -19.28 -0.24 21.72
N CYS A 159 -18.97 -0.21 20.42
CA CYS A 159 -18.21 -1.25 19.71
C CYS A 159 -17.30 -0.59 18.65
N PRO A 160 -15.99 -0.96 18.58
CA PRO A 160 -15.11 -0.46 17.53
C PRO A 160 -15.63 -0.85 16.14
N LEU A 161 -15.71 0.13 15.25
CA LEU A 161 -15.97 -0.08 13.84
C LEU A 161 -14.64 -0.32 13.13
N PHE A 162 -14.58 -1.35 12.30
CA PHE A 162 -13.40 -1.71 11.51
C PHE A 162 -13.68 -1.51 10.03
N VAL A 163 -12.66 -1.08 9.30
CA VAL A 163 -12.75 -0.76 7.88
C VAL A 163 -11.63 -1.48 7.14
N GLU A 164 -12.02 -2.36 6.23
CA GLU A 164 -11.08 -3.14 5.44
C GLU A 164 -11.48 -3.15 3.97
N ASN A 165 -10.48 -3.00 3.08
CA ASN A 165 -10.65 -3.22 1.64
C ASN A 165 -9.54 -4.17 1.16
N TYR A 166 -9.92 -5.40 0.84
CA TYR A 166 -9.01 -6.45 0.36
C TYR A 166 -9.20 -6.77 -1.13
N VAL A 167 -9.97 -5.95 -1.85
CA VAL A 167 -10.40 -6.25 -3.22
C VAL A 167 -9.73 -5.30 -4.21
N ASP A 168 -9.80 -4.00 -3.94
CA ASP A 168 -9.42 -2.96 -4.90
C ASP A 168 -8.74 -1.75 -4.23
N LEU A 169 -8.55 -0.68 -5.00
CA LEU A 169 -7.92 0.57 -4.60
C LEU A 169 -8.93 1.67 -4.24
N GLU A 170 -10.22 1.36 -4.12
CA GLU A 170 -11.22 2.36 -3.71
C GLU A 170 -10.95 2.83 -2.29
N THR A 171 -10.86 4.14 -2.12
CA THR A 171 -10.72 4.79 -0.83
C THR A 171 -12.09 5.09 -0.23
N PRO A 172 -12.22 5.15 1.10
CA PRO A 172 -13.43 5.65 1.74
C PRO A 172 -13.84 7.04 1.22
N PRO A 173 -15.14 7.38 1.26
CA PRO A 173 -15.62 8.68 0.82
C PRO A 173 -15.02 9.81 1.67
N MET A 174 -14.79 10.96 1.04
CA MET A 174 -14.28 12.15 1.74
C MET A 174 -15.29 12.60 2.80
N PRO A 175 -14.84 13.15 3.95
CA PRO A 175 -15.75 13.62 5.01
C PRO A 175 -16.78 14.67 4.56
N ASN A 176 -16.51 15.40 3.47
CA ASN A 176 -17.42 16.37 2.89
C ASN A 176 -18.50 15.72 2.00
N ASP A 177 -18.26 14.51 1.50
CA ASP A 177 -19.18 13.77 0.63
C ASP A 177 -20.03 12.77 1.43
N PHE A 178 -19.53 12.32 2.58
CA PHE A 178 -20.23 11.39 3.47
C PHE A 178 -20.03 11.76 4.94
N VAL A 179 -21.14 12.02 5.63
CA VAL A 179 -21.15 12.36 7.06
C VAL A 179 -21.78 11.22 7.84
N TYR A 180 -21.04 10.67 8.81
CA TYR A 180 -21.56 9.63 9.69
C TYR A 180 -22.55 10.24 10.69
N LEU A 181 -23.84 9.89 10.59
CA LEU A 181 -24.89 10.36 11.49
C LEU A 181 -25.26 9.26 12.50
N LYS A 182 -25.35 9.64 13.78
CA LYS A 182 -25.66 8.74 14.90
C LYS A 182 -27.10 8.22 14.88
N LEU A 183 -28.05 9.03 14.41
CA LEU A 183 -29.49 8.78 14.35
C LEU A 183 -30.11 9.67 13.28
N HIS A 184 -31.23 9.22 12.69
CA HIS A 184 -31.97 9.94 11.65
C HIS A 184 -32.09 11.44 12.00
N PRO A 185 -31.77 12.36 11.06
CA PRO A 185 -32.19 13.73 11.23
C PRO A 185 -33.71 13.69 11.45
N SER A 186 -34.17 14.29 12.54
CA SER A 186 -35.60 14.58 12.71
C SER A 186 -36.14 15.06 11.37
N PRO A 187 -37.26 14.51 10.87
CA PRO A 187 -37.74 14.83 9.53
C PRO A 187 -37.75 16.34 9.39
N MET A 188 -37.03 16.83 8.37
CA MET A 188 -37.03 18.25 8.01
C MET A 188 -38.49 18.72 8.01
N ASN A 189 -38.80 19.62 8.95
CA ASN A 189 -40.03 20.37 9.08
C ASN A 189 -41.27 19.75 8.41
N GLY A 190 -42.04 18.95 9.16
CA GLY A 190 -43.48 18.82 8.88
C GLY A 190 -44.16 17.45 9.00
N LEU A 191 -43.46 16.36 9.31
CA LEU A 191 -44.13 15.06 9.52
C LEU A 191 -44.03 14.62 10.99
N PRO A 192 -45.12 14.71 11.77
CA PRO A 192 -45.12 14.18 13.12
C PRO A 192 -45.06 12.64 13.07
N LEU A 193 -44.02 12.07 13.66
CA LEU A 193 -43.93 10.64 13.96
C LEU A 193 -44.96 10.32 15.06
N SER A 194 -46.20 10.01 14.67
CA SER A 194 -47.20 9.50 15.60
C SER A 194 -46.96 8.00 15.85
N HIS A 195 -46.21 7.68 16.90
CA HIS A 195 -46.35 6.39 17.57
C HIS A 195 -47.11 6.59 18.87
N LYS A 196 -48.45 6.60 18.77
CA LYS A 196 -49.30 6.27 19.90
C LYS A 196 -49.10 4.79 20.20
N ARG A 197 -48.35 4.47 21.26
CA ARG A 197 -48.58 3.23 22.00
C ARG A 197 -49.89 3.41 22.75
N THR A 198 -50.97 2.87 22.22
CA THR A 198 -52.13 2.53 23.04
C THR A 198 -51.74 1.33 23.89
N ALA A 199 -51.58 1.57 25.18
CA ALA A 199 -51.75 0.54 26.18
C ALA A 199 -53.27 0.37 26.36
N GLU A 200 -53.80 -0.79 26.00
CA GLU A 200 -55.11 -1.25 26.45
C GLU A 200 -54.87 -2.58 27.18
N GLU A 201 -55.17 -2.50 28.49
CA GLU A 201 -55.65 -3.49 29.47
C GLU A 201 -55.11 -4.93 29.46
#